data_AF-A0A9N9Q365-F1
#
_entry.id   AF-A0A9N9Q365-F1
#
_cell.length_a   1.000
_cell.length_b   1.000
_cell.length_c   1.000
_cell.angle_alpha   90.00
_cell.angle_beta   90.00
_cell.angle_gamma   90.00
#
_symmetry.space_group_name_H-M   'P 1'
#
loop_
_entity.id
_entity.type
_entity.pdbx_description
1 polymer ?
#
loop_
_entity_poly.entity_id
_entity_poly.type
_entity_poly.pdbx_seq_one_letter_code
_entity_poly.pdbx_strand_id
1 'polypeptide(L)'
;MSDTPEFASFNRFSDLQIKSLLYYQAQIELLKQDLQEEEWEDYRRGDDTVSKYCEQANYLVSSKAKQWEIMKEIRKLLKEYNEALLQFSQVSALPKPETHNLNSLMKWLKNPDAGDLCINGGQEKYTWGNIFGKGPPAKTFKEVIWSLIWSKPDPPCTPDLASTHPKAPVDSLSRWVAASFVPWWADWREARKRKKEGDAEKTAAPESPRKTRDQLARETLTMYSGASIVRFTSSLTTVVACLLPTIAITVLSQVHGLGNLLLCLAGFAIIFAAGLIFLGTASRVEIFGATAA
;
A
#
# COMPACT_ATOMS: atom_id res chain seq x y z
N MET A 1 -8.11 -17.02 -5.27
CA MET A 1 -7.20 -15.94 -4.85
C MET A 1 -5.76 -16.16 -5.32
N SER A 2 -5.32 -17.39 -5.60
CA SER A 2 -3.99 -17.67 -6.19
C SER A 2 -3.74 -16.93 -7.51
N ASP A 3 -4.79 -16.75 -8.30
CA ASP A 3 -4.70 -16.13 -9.63
C ASP A 3 -4.52 -14.60 -9.57
N THR A 4 -4.53 -14.02 -8.37
CA THR A 4 -4.63 -12.57 -8.14
C THR A 4 -3.66 -12.10 -7.03
N PRO A 5 -2.33 -12.13 -7.27
CA PRO A 5 -1.33 -11.83 -6.23
C PRO A 5 -1.41 -10.37 -5.74
N GLU A 6 -1.98 -9.47 -6.52
CA GLU A 6 -2.12 -8.04 -6.20
C GLU A 6 -3.10 -7.76 -5.04
N PHE A 7 -3.96 -8.73 -4.69
CA PHE A 7 -4.88 -8.65 -3.56
C PHE A 7 -4.29 -9.22 -2.25
N ALA A 8 -3.08 -9.77 -2.29
CA ALA A 8 -2.40 -10.34 -1.13
C ALA A 8 -1.91 -9.24 -0.18
N SER A 9 -2.86 -8.68 0.59
CA SER A 9 -2.65 -7.62 1.57
C SER A 9 -2.79 -8.18 2.98
N PHE A 10 -1.71 -8.13 3.76
CA PHE A 10 -1.66 -8.70 5.11
C PHE A 10 -1.20 -7.65 6.11
N ASN A 11 -1.61 -7.81 7.37
CA ASN A 11 -1.11 -6.95 8.44
C ASN A 11 0.36 -7.30 8.73
N ARG A 12 1.22 -6.29 8.82
CA ARG A 12 2.63 -6.46 9.22
C ARG A 12 2.75 -6.75 10.71
N PHE A 13 1.76 -6.38 11.51
CA PHE A 13 1.78 -6.49 12.96
C PHE A 13 3.02 -5.83 13.57
N SER A 14 3.44 -4.67 13.04
CA SER A 14 4.70 -4.03 13.45
C SER A 14 4.79 -3.83 14.96
N ASP A 15 3.71 -3.39 15.59
CA ASP A 15 3.64 -3.21 17.05
C ASP A 15 3.91 -4.52 17.82
N LEU A 16 3.38 -5.64 17.33
CA LEU A 16 3.56 -6.95 17.95
C LEU A 16 4.97 -7.48 17.70
N GLN A 17 5.51 -7.29 16.50
CA GLN A 17 6.88 -7.67 16.17
C GLN A 17 7.89 -6.86 17.00
N ILE A 18 7.71 -5.55 17.12
CA ILE A 18 8.54 -4.68 17.99
C ILE A 18 8.48 -5.18 19.43
N LYS A 19 7.26 -5.46 19.95
CA LYS A 19 7.09 -5.99 21.31
C LYS A 19 7.83 -7.32 21.50
N SER A 20 7.76 -8.23 20.52
CA SER A 20 8.48 -9.50 20.56
C SER A 20 10.01 -9.29 20.59
N LEU A 21 10.54 -8.37 19.79
CA LEU A 21 11.97 -8.02 19.78
C LEU A 21 12.41 -7.44 21.13
N LEU A 22 11.59 -6.58 21.75
CA LEU A 22 11.85 -6.05 23.09
C LEU A 22 11.87 -7.16 24.15
N TYR A 23 10.99 -8.16 24.04
CA TYR A 23 11.01 -9.32 24.94
C TYR A 23 12.27 -10.17 24.79
N TYR A 24 12.78 -10.35 23.57
CA TYR A 24 14.08 -11.00 23.38
C TYR A 24 15.21 -10.20 24.03
N GLN A 25 15.24 -8.88 23.83
CA GLN A 25 16.27 -8.01 24.44
C GLN A 25 16.26 -8.10 25.97
N ALA A 26 15.07 -8.05 26.58
CA ALA A 26 14.94 -8.19 28.03
C ALA A 26 15.42 -9.56 28.54
N GLN A 27 15.06 -10.66 27.87
CA GLN A 27 15.51 -12.00 28.23
C GLN A 27 17.03 -12.18 28.11
N ILE A 28 17.62 -11.65 27.04
CA ILE A 28 19.07 -11.70 26.84
C ILE A 28 19.80 -10.91 27.95
N GLU A 29 19.28 -9.74 28.34
CA GLU A 29 19.90 -8.94 29.40
C GLU A 29 19.79 -9.62 30.77
N LEU A 30 18.67 -10.28 31.07
CA LEU A 30 18.52 -11.08 32.30
C LEU A 30 19.52 -12.23 32.35
N LEU A 31 19.64 -13.02 31.27
CA LEU A 31 20.61 -14.12 31.23
C LEU A 31 22.07 -13.63 31.30
N LYS A 32 22.35 -12.46 30.74
CA LYS A 32 23.67 -11.83 30.85
C LYS A 32 23.97 -11.43 32.28
N GLN A 33 22.98 -10.89 33.01
CA GLN A 33 23.13 -10.60 34.42
C GLN A 33 23.37 -11.88 35.24
N ASP A 34 22.62 -12.94 34.98
CA ASP A 34 22.80 -14.25 35.64
C ASP A 34 24.21 -14.82 35.36
N LEU A 35 24.69 -14.70 34.11
CA LEU A 35 26.04 -15.12 33.74
C LEU A 35 27.10 -14.35 34.54
N GLN A 36 26.97 -13.02 34.63
CA GLN A 36 27.89 -12.18 35.38
C GLN A 36 27.90 -12.50 36.88
N GLU A 37 26.74 -12.83 37.45
CA GLU A 37 26.65 -13.26 38.85
C GLU A 37 27.38 -14.59 39.07
N GLU A 38 27.19 -15.57 38.18
CA GLU A 38 27.92 -16.85 38.26
C GLU A 38 29.43 -16.67 38.08
N GLU A 39 29.87 -15.84 37.14
CA GLU A 39 31.29 -15.48 36.95
C GLU A 39 31.88 -14.85 38.21
N TRP A 40 31.11 -14.00 38.88
CA TRP A 40 31.52 -13.35 40.11
C TRP A 40 31.61 -14.30 41.31
N GLU A 41 30.63 -15.20 41.48
CA GLU A 41 30.66 -16.22 42.53
C GLU A 41 31.83 -17.19 42.35
N ASP A 42 32.11 -17.57 41.11
CA ASP A 42 33.23 -18.42 40.73
C ASP A 42 34.58 -17.74 41.02
N TYR A 43 34.70 -16.44 40.70
CA TYR A 43 35.87 -15.63 41.07
C TYR A 43 36.04 -15.54 42.60
N ARG A 44 34.95 -15.29 43.34
CA ARG A 44 34.99 -15.15 44.81
C ARG A 44 35.39 -16.45 45.50
N ARG A 45 34.99 -17.60 44.96
CA ARG A 45 35.29 -18.93 45.54
C ARG A 45 36.79 -19.26 45.50
N GLY A 46 37.54 -18.70 44.54
CA GLY A 46 39.01 -18.76 44.51
C GLY A 46 39.60 -20.15 44.25
N ASP A 47 38.87 -21.03 43.55
CA ASP A 47 39.40 -22.34 43.12
C ASP A 47 40.24 -22.18 41.83
N ASP A 48 41.46 -22.72 41.82
CA ASP A 48 42.42 -22.68 40.71
C ASP A 48 41.83 -23.21 39.39
N THR A 49 40.87 -24.13 39.47
CA THR A 49 40.21 -24.70 38.28
C THR A 49 39.16 -23.75 37.72
N VAL A 50 38.48 -23.03 38.60
CA VAL A 50 37.35 -22.13 38.30
C VAL A 50 37.84 -20.76 37.82
N SER A 51 38.95 -20.26 38.37
CA SER A 51 39.61 -19.03 37.90
C SER A 51 39.99 -19.10 36.40
N LYS A 52 40.27 -20.32 35.90
CA LYS A 52 40.62 -20.54 34.48
C LYS A 52 39.44 -20.37 33.53
N TYR A 53 38.19 -20.42 34.00
CA TYR A 53 37.01 -20.23 33.15
C TYR A 53 36.92 -18.81 32.60
N CYS A 54 37.31 -17.81 33.39
CA CYS A 54 37.33 -16.40 32.99
C CYS A 54 38.52 -16.05 32.07
N GLU A 55 39.63 -16.79 32.18
CA GLU A 55 40.85 -16.54 31.42
C GLU A 55 40.88 -17.28 30.07
N GLN A 56 40.27 -18.46 30.00
CA GLN A 56 40.41 -19.36 28.86
C GLN A 56 39.11 -20.07 28.47
N ALA A 57 38.64 -19.78 27.26
CA ALA A 57 37.38 -20.30 26.75
C ALA A 57 37.34 -21.84 26.60
N ASN A 58 38.48 -22.51 26.36
CA ASN A 58 38.56 -23.97 26.24
C ASN A 58 38.12 -24.69 27.53
N TYR A 59 38.49 -24.17 28.70
CA TYR A 59 38.10 -24.74 29.99
C TYR A 59 36.60 -24.58 30.22
N LEU A 60 36.04 -23.39 29.92
CA LEU A 60 34.61 -23.16 30.05
C LEU A 60 33.78 -24.04 29.11
N VAL A 61 34.19 -24.16 27.83
CA VAL A 61 33.50 -24.96 26.80
C VAL A 61 33.51 -26.45 27.12
N SER A 62 34.63 -26.96 27.66
CA SER A 62 34.78 -28.36 28.04
C SER A 62 34.15 -28.67 29.41
N SER A 63 33.86 -27.65 30.20
CA SER A 63 33.14 -27.78 31.46
C SER A 63 31.64 -28.04 31.24
N LYS A 64 30.99 -28.64 32.24
CA LYS A 64 29.53 -28.63 32.39
C LYS A 64 29.08 -27.57 33.41
N ALA A 65 29.84 -26.48 33.51
CA ALA A 65 29.58 -25.43 34.50
C ALA A 65 28.29 -24.67 34.16
N LYS A 66 27.68 -24.07 35.20
CA LYS A 66 26.44 -23.28 35.06
C LYS A 66 26.62 -22.11 34.09
N GLN A 67 27.79 -21.46 34.09
CA GLN A 67 28.18 -20.44 33.11
C GLN A 67 28.03 -20.91 31.65
N TRP A 68 28.46 -22.13 31.33
CA TRP A 68 28.37 -22.69 29.99
C TRP A 68 26.93 -22.97 29.58
N GLU A 69 26.09 -23.46 30.51
CA GLU A 69 24.66 -23.66 30.28
C GLU A 69 23.94 -22.34 29.98
N ILE A 70 24.20 -21.29 30.76
CA ILE A 70 23.65 -19.94 30.52
C ILE A 70 24.12 -19.42 29.15
N MET A 71 25.41 -19.57 28.83
CA MET A 71 25.96 -19.17 27.55
C MET A 71 25.31 -19.89 26.36
N LYS A 72 24.97 -21.18 26.49
CA LYS A 72 24.22 -21.90 25.43
C LYS A 72 22.83 -21.32 25.24
N GLU A 73 22.14 -20.98 26.32
CA GLU A 73 20.81 -20.36 26.23
C GLU A 73 20.88 -18.97 25.59
N ILE A 74 21.86 -18.14 25.97
CA ILE A 74 22.13 -16.85 25.34
C ILE A 74 22.36 -17.02 23.84
N ARG A 75 23.18 -17.99 23.41
CA ARG A 75 23.43 -18.22 21.96
C ARG A 75 22.17 -18.59 21.20
N LYS A 76 21.32 -19.43 21.80
CA LYS A 76 20.06 -19.83 21.19
C LYS A 76 19.12 -18.62 21.04
N LEU A 77 18.91 -17.86 22.11
CA LEU A 77 18.07 -16.67 22.08
C LEU A 77 18.63 -15.58 21.17
N LEU A 78 19.94 -15.38 21.14
CA LEU A 78 20.58 -14.40 20.27
C LEU A 78 20.41 -14.77 18.78
N LYS A 79 20.43 -16.07 18.46
CA LYS A 79 20.11 -16.56 17.11
C LYS A 79 18.65 -16.26 16.77
N GLU A 80 17.71 -16.62 17.63
CA GLU A 80 16.28 -16.35 17.44
C GLU A 80 15.99 -14.84 17.30
N TYR A 81 16.62 -14.02 18.13
CA TYR A 81 16.54 -12.56 18.06
C TYR A 81 17.07 -12.00 16.74
N ASN A 82 18.26 -12.43 16.30
CA ASN A 82 18.86 -11.95 15.05
C ASN A 82 18.02 -12.38 13.83
N GLU A 83 17.51 -13.62 13.83
CA GLU A 83 16.59 -14.10 12.79
C GLU A 83 15.29 -13.30 12.76
N ALA A 84 14.68 -13.05 13.93
CA ALA A 84 13.47 -12.24 14.04
C ALA A 84 13.70 -10.79 13.59
N LEU A 85 14.86 -10.20 13.91
CA LEU A 85 15.21 -8.84 13.50
C LEU A 85 15.36 -8.72 11.98
N LEU A 86 16.01 -9.71 11.34
CA LEU A 86 16.13 -9.78 9.89
C LEU A 86 14.77 -9.95 9.22
N GLN A 87 13.91 -10.84 9.74
CA GLN A 87 12.55 -11.02 9.25
C GLN A 87 11.72 -9.74 9.40
N PHE A 88 11.81 -9.06 10.54
CA PHE A 88 11.13 -7.79 10.77
C PHE A 88 11.57 -6.72 9.76
N SER A 89 12.88 -6.63 9.48
CA SER A 89 13.41 -5.72 8.45
C SER A 89 12.84 -6.03 7.07
N GLN A 90 12.83 -7.30 6.67
CA GLN A 90 12.28 -7.75 5.39
C GLN A 90 10.78 -7.46 5.26
N VAL A 91 10.00 -7.75 6.31
CA VAL A 91 8.55 -7.50 6.34
C VAL A 91 8.24 -6.01 6.35
N SER A 92 9.03 -5.20 7.07
CA SER A 92 8.88 -3.74 7.11
C SER A 92 9.21 -3.09 5.77
N ALA A 93 10.13 -3.68 5.00
CA ALA A 93 10.48 -3.23 3.66
C ALA A 93 9.40 -3.53 2.61
N LEU A 94 8.39 -4.36 2.93
CA LEU A 94 7.31 -4.67 2.00
C LEU A 94 6.49 -3.41 1.66
N PRO A 95 6.09 -3.25 0.38
CA PRO A 95 5.35 -2.08 -0.05
C PRO A 95 3.96 -2.02 0.61
N LYS A 96 3.48 -0.80 0.86
CA LYS A 96 2.06 -0.59 1.20
C LYS A 96 1.16 -1.04 0.04
N PRO A 97 0.04 -1.73 0.33
CA PRO A 97 -0.92 -2.13 -0.70
C PRO A 97 -1.59 -0.94 -1.35
N GLU A 98 -2.01 -1.11 -2.61
CA GLU A 98 -2.71 -0.06 -3.35
C GLU A 98 -4.15 0.08 -2.85
N THR A 99 -4.61 1.33 -2.69
CA THR A 99 -5.96 1.64 -2.19
C THR A 99 -7.06 1.00 -3.05
N HIS A 100 -6.87 0.95 -4.37
CA HIS A 100 -7.81 0.31 -5.28
C HIS A 100 -7.97 -1.19 -5.01
N ASN A 101 -6.85 -1.89 -4.81
CA ASN A 101 -6.83 -3.33 -4.59
C ASN A 101 -7.41 -3.66 -3.21
N LEU A 102 -7.11 -2.84 -2.20
CA LEU A 102 -7.74 -2.94 -0.89
C LEU A 102 -9.26 -2.74 -0.96
N ASN A 103 -9.75 -1.71 -1.66
CA ASN A 103 -11.19 -1.47 -1.81
C ASN A 103 -11.90 -2.62 -2.52
N SER A 104 -11.26 -3.19 -3.54
CA SER A 104 -11.78 -4.35 -4.27
C SER A 104 -11.85 -5.58 -3.36
N LEU A 105 -10.81 -5.83 -2.55
CA LEU A 105 -10.80 -6.89 -1.55
C LEU A 105 -11.91 -6.70 -0.50
N MET A 106 -12.09 -5.48 0.01
CA MET A 106 -13.16 -5.16 0.97
C MET A 106 -14.55 -5.37 0.37
N LYS A 107 -14.76 -4.97 -0.89
CA LYS A 107 -16.02 -5.20 -1.62
C LYS A 107 -16.30 -6.69 -1.80
N TRP A 108 -15.27 -7.47 -2.11
CA TRP A 108 -15.36 -8.93 -2.22
C TRP A 108 -15.68 -9.60 -0.88
N LEU A 109 -15.01 -9.21 0.20
CA LEU A 109 -15.26 -9.71 1.57
C LEU A 109 -16.70 -9.47 2.01
N LYS A 110 -17.28 -8.33 1.63
CA LYS A 110 -18.66 -7.94 1.96
C LYS A 110 -19.72 -8.67 1.13
N ASN A 111 -19.38 -9.19 -0.05
CA ASN A 111 -20.37 -9.78 -0.94
C ASN A 111 -20.82 -11.17 -0.40
N PRO A 112 -22.12 -11.39 -0.11
CA PRO A 112 -22.64 -12.66 0.41
C PRO A 112 -22.41 -13.84 -0.53
N ASP A 113 -22.32 -13.60 -1.84
CA ASP A 113 -22.08 -14.69 -2.81
C ASP A 113 -20.58 -14.99 -3.01
N ALA A 114 -19.70 -14.23 -2.36
CA ALA A 114 -18.25 -14.33 -2.53
C ALA A 114 -17.54 -14.56 -1.20
N GLY A 115 -16.99 -13.52 -0.58
CA GLY A 115 -16.31 -13.66 0.71
C GLY A 115 -17.27 -13.91 1.87
N ASP A 116 -18.54 -13.56 1.74
CA ASP A 116 -19.61 -13.77 2.74
C ASP A 116 -19.21 -13.44 4.17
N LEU A 117 -18.44 -12.36 4.34
CA LEU A 117 -17.90 -11.95 5.65
C LEU A 117 -17.20 -13.11 6.37
N CYS A 118 -16.47 -13.95 5.64
CA CYS A 118 -15.78 -15.13 6.18
C CYS A 118 -14.79 -14.83 7.31
N ILE A 119 -14.42 -13.56 7.48
CA ILE A 119 -13.61 -13.03 8.57
C ILE A 119 -14.44 -11.95 9.30
N ASN A 120 -15.35 -12.40 10.18
CA ASN A 120 -16.29 -11.54 10.90
C ASN A 120 -16.39 -11.85 12.40
N GLY A 121 -15.31 -12.35 13.02
CA GLY A 121 -15.28 -12.34 14.48
C GLY A 121 -14.94 -10.96 15.03
N GLY A 122 -14.41 -10.91 16.25
CA GLY A 122 -14.34 -9.71 17.08
C GLY A 122 -13.57 -8.53 16.46
N GLN A 123 -12.25 -8.57 16.56
CA GLN A 123 -11.36 -7.45 16.16
C GLN A 123 -10.82 -7.63 14.74
N GLU A 124 -10.81 -8.86 14.23
CA GLU A 124 -10.34 -9.21 12.88
C GLU A 124 -11.13 -8.52 11.77
N LYS A 125 -12.38 -8.10 12.03
CA LYS A 125 -13.19 -7.33 11.08
C LYS A 125 -12.61 -5.96 10.73
N TYR A 126 -11.67 -5.45 11.53
CA TYR A 126 -10.99 -4.18 11.29
C TYR A 126 -9.62 -4.34 10.62
N THR A 127 -9.20 -5.57 10.29
CA THR A 127 -7.87 -5.87 9.72
C THR A 127 -7.60 -5.09 8.44
N TRP A 128 -8.58 -5.01 7.54
CA TRP A 128 -8.51 -4.27 6.28
C TRP A 128 -9.23 -2.91 6.36
N GLY A 129 -9.47 -2.40 7.56
CA GLY A 129 -10.31 -1.23 7.81
C GLY A 129 -11.76 -1.59 8.10
N ASN A 130 -12.64 -0.59 8.17
CA ASN A 130 -14.04 -0.80 8.54
C ASN A 130 -14.86 -1.37 7.36
N ILE A 131 -14.95 -2.70 7.26
CA ILE A 131 -15.74 -3.42 6.24
C ILE A 131 -17.25 -3.07 6.33
N PHE A 132 -17.71 -2.75 7.55
CA PHE A 132 -19.10 -2.38 7.84
C PHE A 132 -19.38 -0.88 7.69
N GLY A 133 -18.35 -0.07 7.45
CA GLY A 133 -18.51 1.35 7.19
C GLY A 133 -19.36 1.57 5.95
N LYS A 134 -20.18 2.63 5.96
CA LYS A 134 -20.67 3.17 4.69
C LYS A 134 -19.43 3.58 3.90
N GLY A 135 -19.31 3.10 2.66
CA GLY A 135 -18.22 3.50 1.78
C GLY A 135 -18.16 5.02 1.67
N PRO A 136 -17.00 5.60 1.30
CA PRO A 136 -16.89 7.04 1.10
C PRO A 136 -18.01 7.51 0.17
N PRO A 137 -18.60 8.69 0.42
CA PRO A 137 -19.65 9.22 -0.44
C PRO A 137 -19.15 9.28 -1.89
N ALA A 138 -20.06 9.08 -2.85
CA ALA A 138 -19.74 9.15 -4.27
C ALA A 138 -19.03 10.48 -4.56
N LYS A 139 -17.82 10.41 -5.11
CA LYS A 139 -16.99 11.59 -5.35
C LYS A 139 -17.62 12.46 -6.43
N THR A 140 -17.59 13.78 -6.24
CA THR A 140 -17.95 14.73 -7.30
C THR A 140 -16.81 14.84 -8.29
N PHE A 141 -17.07 15.10 -9.58
CA PHE A 141 -16.03 15.27 -10.60
C PHE A 141 -14.94 16.28 -10.21
N LYS A 142 -15.34 17.39 -9.57
CA LYS A 142 -14.41 18.40 -9.02
C LYS A 142 -13.45 17.79 -7.99
N GLU A 143 -13.93 16.91 -7.11
CA GLU A 143 -13.11 16.25 -6.09
C GLU A 143 -12.18 15.21 -6.70
N VAL A 144 -12.61 14.55 -7.78
CA VAL A 144 -11.76 13.64 -8.54
C VAL A 144 -10.60 14.42 -9.15
N ILE A 145 -10.85 15.49 -9.88
CA ILE A 145 -9.79 16.36 -10.42
C ILE A 145 -8.93 16.96 -9.29
N TRP A 146 -9.56 17.40 -8.20
CA TRP A 146 -8.82 17.93 -7.05
C TRP A 146 -7.90 16.89 -6.41
N SER A 147 -8.27 15.61 -6.42
CA SER A 147 -7.41 14.51 -5.94
C SER A 147 -6.26 14.18 -6.88
N LEU A 148 -6.33 14.59 -8.16
CA LEU A 148 -5.18 14.56 -9.06
C LEU A 148 -4.21 15.64 -8.64
N ILE A 149 -4.71 16.87 -8.52
CA ILE A 149 -3.90 18.05 -8.27
C ILE A 149 -3.28 17.97 -6.86
N TRP A 150 -4.08 17.72 -5.82
CA TRP A 150 -3.60 17.54 -4.46
C TRP A 150 -3.82 16.11 -4.00
N SER A 151 -2.74 15.31 -4.05
CA SER A 151 -2.70 14.01 -3.38
C SER A 151 -2.92 14.23 -1.88
N LYS A 152 -4.10 13.88 -1.37
CA LYS A 152 -4.35 13.97 0.07
C LYS A 152 -3.39 13.02 0.79
N PRO A 153 -2.71 13.46 1.87
CA PRO A 153 -2.00 12.53 2.73
C PRO A 153 -2.98 11.45 3.22
N ASP A 154 -2.52 10.21 3.25
CA ASP A 154 -3.33 9.09 3.73
C ASP A 154 -3.89 9.42 5.12
N PRO A 155 -5.17 9.09 5.40
CA PRO A 155 -5.76 9.36 6.70
C PRO A 155 -4.93 8.71 7.82
N PRO A 156 -4.86 9.34 9.01
CA PRO A 156 -3.89 9.00 10.06
C PRO A 156 -4.05 7.59 10.67
N CYS A 157 -5.17 6.90 10.40
CA CYS A 157 -5.44 5.55 10.91
C CYS A 157 -5.56 4.52 9.78
N THR A 158 -4.58 4.51 8.86
CA THR A 158 -4.50 3.41 7.89
C THR A 158 -3.96 2.16 8.58
N PRO A 159 -4.65 1.00 8.47
CA PRO A 159 -4.18 -0.25 9.05
C PRO A 159 -2.79 -0.59 8.49
N ASP A 160 -1.94 -1.19 9.34
CA ASP A 160 -0.54 -1.49 9.06
C ASP A 160 -0.39 -2.66 8.08
N LEU A 161 -0.81 -2.44 6.84
CA LEU A 161 -0.86 -3.45 5.79
C LEU A 161 0.40 -3.42 4.93
N ALA A 162 0.85 -4.60 4.53
CA ALA A 162 1.86 -4.85 3.51
C ALA A 162 1.27 -5.67 2.36
N SER A 163 1.71 -5.34 1.15
CA SER A 163 1.52 -6.15 -0.05
C SER A 163 2.75 -7.01 -0.27
N THR A 164 2.54 -8.27 -0.64
CA THR A 164 3.64 -9.21 -0.97
C THR A 164 4.14 -9.04 -2.40
N HIS A 165 3.41 -8.31 -3.25
CA HIS A 165 3.78 -8.08 -4.63
C HIS A 165 4.61 -6.80 -4.79
N PRO A 166 5.75 -6.83 -5.52
CA PRO A 166 6.52 -5.63 -5.81
C PRO A 166 5.65 -4.62 -6.58
N LYS A 167 5.77 -3.33 -6.24
CA LYS A 167 5.07 -2.28 -6.99
C LYS A 167 5.59 -2.29 -8.42
N ALA A 168 4.73 -2.62 -9.38
CA ALA A 168 5.03 -2.35 -10.78
C ALA A 168 5.28 -0.83 -10.93
N PRO A 169 6.26 -0.39 -11.74
CA PRO A 169 6.49 1.02 -12.04
C PRO A 169 5.33 1.53 -12.90
N VAL A 170 4.21 1.80 -12.25
CA VAL A 170 3.03 2.40 -12.87
C VAL A 170 3.07 3.89 -12.57
N ASP A 171 2.97 4.70 -13.62
CA ASP A 171 3.02 6.16 -13.56
C ASP A 171 2.04 6.71 -12.52
N SER A 172 2.40 7.83 -11.88
CA SER A 172 1.55 8.50 -10.89
C SER A 172 0.15 8.81 -11.44
N LEU A 173 0.07 9.15 -12.73
CA LEU A 173 -1.18 9.35 -13.44
C LEU A 173 -1.99 8.07 -13.57
N SER A 174 -1.36 6.99 -14.04
CA SER A 174 -2.00 5.68 -14.19
C SER A 174 -2.52 5.16 -12.85
N ARG A 175 -1.76 5.37 -11.76
CA ARG A 175 -2.19 5.08 -10.39
C ARG A 175 -3.39 5.93 -9.98
N TRP A 176 -3.38 7.23 -10.26
CA TRP A 176 -4.52 8.10 -9.96
C TRP A 176 -5.76 7.72 -10.76
N VAL A 177 -5.62 7.40 -12.06
CA VAL A 177 -6.74 7.00 -12.91
C VAL A 177 -7.37 5.72 -12.36
N ALA A 178 -6.56 4.71 -12.01
CA ALA A 178 -7.06 3.46 -11.43
C ALA A 178 -7.72 3.67 -10.05
N ALA A 179 -7.13 4.49 -9.19
CA ALA A 179 -7.61 4.67 -7.81
C ALA A 179 -8.80 5.64 -7.68
N SER A 180 -8.90 6.65 -8.54
CA SER A 180 -9.86 7.75 -8.38
C SER A 180 -10.80 7.90 -9.58
N PHE A 181 -10.29 7.87 -10.81
CA PHE A 181 -11.10 8.16 -11.99
C PHE A 181 -11.97 6.97 -12.42
N VAL A 182 -11.40 5.76 -12.48
CA VAL A 182 -12.12 4.55 -12.91
C VAL A 182 -13.33 4.25 -12.01
N PRO A 183 -13.21 4.26 -10.66
CA PRO A 183 -14.37 4.05 -9.78
C PRO A 183 -15.44 5.13 -9.98
N TRP A 184 -15.03 6.40 -10.04
CA TRP A 184 -15.96 7.51 -10.27
C TRP A 184 -16.70 7.37 -11.61
N TRP A 185 -16.00 6.99 -12.67
CA TRP A 185 -16.60 6.82 -14.00
C TRP A 185 -17.53 5.59 -14.05
N ALA A 186 -17.18 4.51 -13.35
CA ALA A 186 -18.06 3.35 -13.18
C ALA A 186 -19.35 3.76 -12.45
N ASP A 187 -19.23 4.43 -11.29
CA ASP A 187 -20.36 4.93 -10.50
C ASP A 187 -21.24 5.87 -11.33
N TRP A 188 -20.64 6.80 -12.08
CA TRP A 188 -21.37 7.73 -12.94
C TRP A 188 -22.10 7.01 -14.08
N ARG A 189 -21.46 6.04 -14.75
CA ARG A 189 -22.11 5.23 -15.80
C ARG A 189 -23.23 4.38 -15.24
N GLU A 190 -23.04 3.77 -14.09
CA GLU A 190 -24.07 2.98 -13.41
C GLU A 190 -25.24 3.86 -12.98
N ALA A 191 -25.01 5.04 -12.41
CA ALA A 191 -26.07 6.00 -12.08
C ALA A 191 -26.85 6.43 -13.32
N ARG A 192 -26.16 6.63 -14.46
CA ARG A 192 -26.80 6.96 -15.74
C ARG A 192 -27.59 5.79 -16.31
N LYS A 193 -27.09 4.56 -16.19
CA LYS A 193 -27.83 3.34 -16.54
C LYS A 193 -29.06 3.17 -15.68
N ARG A 194 -28.95 3.26 -14.35
CA ARG A 194 -30.09 3.20 -13.41
C ARG A 194 -31.14 4.27 -13.68
N LYS A 195 -30.74 5.46 -14.12
CA LYS A 195 -31.69 6.49 -14.55
C LYS A 195 -32.44 6.06 -15.82
N LYS A 196 -31.71 5.53 -16.81
CA LYS A 196 -32.26 5.03 -18.08
C LYS A 196 -33.09 3.75 -17.92
N GLU A 197 -32.72 2.88 -16.99
CA GLU A 197 -33.42 1.66 -16.59
C GLU A 197 -34.60 2.00 -15.69
N GLY A 198 -34.52 2.96 -14.78
CA GLY A 198 -35.69 3.44 -14.01
C GLY A 198 -36.75 4.10 -14.90
N ASP A 199 -36.34 4.68 -16.03
CA ASP A 199 -37.23 5.15 -17.09
C ASP A 199 -37.80 3.99 -17.94
N ALA A 200 -37.16 2.81 -17.96
CA ALA A 200 -37.54 1.64 -18.76
C ALA A 200 -38.21 0.49 -17.96
N GLU A 201 -37.93 0.36 -16.67
CA GLU A 201 -38.43 -0.64 -15.71
C GLU A 201 -39.86 -0.31 -15.23
N LYS A 202 -40.33 0.92 -15.49
CA LYS A 202 -41.77 1.20 -15.54
C LYS A 202 -42.50 0.40 -16.64
N THR A 203 -41.78 -0.30 -17.52
CA THR A 203 -42.34 -0.99 -18.70
C THR A 203 -41.95 -2.45 -18.89
N ALA A 204 -41.15 -3.09 -18.01
CA ALA A 204 -40.79 -4.50 -18.23
C ALA A 204 -40.46 -5.28 -16.94
N ALA A 205 -40.94 -6.53 -16.89
CA ALA A 205 -40.66 -7.51 -15.83
C ALA A 205 -39.27 -8.17 -16.00
N PRO A 206 -38.53 -8.49 -14.92
CA PRO A 206 -37.20 -9.05 -15.04
C PRO A 206 -37.18 -10.58 -14.88
N GLU A 207 -36.71 -11.28 -15.90
CA GLU A 207 -36.04 -12.58 -15.75
C GLU A 207 -34.56 -12.41 -16.03
N SER A 208 -33.72 -12.74 -15.05
CA SER A 208 -32.26 -12.66 -15.11
C SER A 208 -31.67 -14.08 -14.93
N PRO A 209 -30.72 -14.52 -15.78
CA PRO A 209 -30.11 -15.83 -15.64
C PRO A 209 -29.21 -15.87 -14.40
N ARG A 210 -29.39 -16.90 -13.57
CA ARG A 210 -28.64 -17.14 -12.33
C ARG A 210 -27.19 -17.54 -12.70
N LYS A 211 -26.25 -16.59 -12.63
CA LYS A 211 -24.81 -16.85 -12.83
C LYS A 211 -24.29 -17.79 -11.74
N THR A 212 -23.32 -18.65 -12.11
CA THR A 212 -22.71 -19.61 -11.17
C THR A 212 -21.86 -18.87 -10.12
N ARG A 213 -21.85 -19.36 -8.87
CA ARG A 213 -21.12 -18.77 -7.73
C ARG A 213 -19.65 -18.42 -8.03
N ASP A 214 -18.96 -19.26 -8.79
CA ASP A 214 -17.56 -19.01 -9.19
C ASP A 214 -17.41 -17.88 -10.23
N GLN A 215 -18.39 -17.71 -11.12
CA GLN A 215 -18.41 -16.59 -12.07
C GLN A 215 -18.69 -15.27 -11.35
N LEU A 216 -19.58 -15.29 -10.35
CA LEU A 216 -19.93 -14.10 -9.58
C LEU A 216 -18.81 -13.65 -8.64
N ALA A 217 -18.07 -14.60 -8.05
CA ALA A 217 -16.86 -14.32 -7.28
C ALA A 217 -15.76 -13.68 -8.16
N ARG A 218 -15.59 -14.15 -9.40
CA ARG A 218 -14.67 -13.54 -10.39
C ARG A 218 -15.14 -12.17 -10.89
N GLU A 219 -16.44 -11.94 -11.04
CA GLU A 219 -16.98 -10.63 -11.45
C GLU A 219 -16.89 -9.59 -10.30
N THR A 220 -17.05 -10.03 -9.05
CA THR A 220 -16.96 -9.16 -7.87
C THR A 220 -15.53 -8.74 -7.57
N LEU A 221 -14.57 -9.64 -7.79
CA LEU A 221 -13.16 -9.27 -7.93
C LEU A 221 -13.00 -8.59 -9.28
N THR A 222 -13.40 -7.32 -9.39
CA THR A 222 -13.20 -6.52 -10.61
C THR A 222 -11.70 -6.35 -10.83
N MET A 223 -11.11 -7.38 -11.44
CA MET A 223 -9.82 -7.39 -12.10
C MET A 223 -9.93 -6.41 -13.24
N TYR A 224 -9.63 -5.15 -12.96
CA TYR A 224 -9.39 -4.22 -14.02
C TYR A 224 -8.00 -4.56 -14.57
N SER A 225 -7.98 -5.50 -15.53
CA SER A 225 -6.77 -5.99 -16.19
C SER A 225 -5.82 -4.82 -16.44
N GLY A 226 -4.58 -4.91 -15.95
CA GLY A 226 -3.59 -3.84 -16.12
C GLY A 226 -3.45 -3.41 -17.58
N ALA A 227 -3.62 -4.34 -18.53
CA ALA A 227 -3.63 -4.02 -19.97
C ALA A 227 -4.84 -3.16 -20.40
N SER A 228 -6.03 -3.42 -19.84
CA SER A 228 -7.23 -2.62 -20.11
C SER A 228 -7.22 -1.28 -19.40
N ILE A 229 -6.67 -1.20 -18.17
CA ILE A 229 -6.43 0.07 -17.48
C ILE A 229 -5.45 0.92 -18.28
N VAL A 230 -4.32 0.34 -18.72
CA VAL A 230 -3.28 1.07 -19.46
C VAL A 230 -3.79 1.54 -20.82
N ARG A 231 -4.60 0.75 -21.54
CA ARG A 231 -5.20 1.19 -22.81
C ARG A 231 -6.27 2.27 -22.62
N PHE A 232 -7.04 2.19 -21.54
CA PHE A 232 -8.04 3.19 -21.23
C PHE A 232 -7.39 4.49 -20.75
N THR A 233 -6.36 4.40 -19.91
CA THR A 233 -5.57 5.55 -19.46
C THR A 233 -4.89 6.20 -20.64
N SER A 234 -4.26 5.42 -21.54
CA SER A 234 -3.61 5.96 -22.73
C SER A 234 -4.60 6.67 -23.65
N SER A 235 -5.78 6.09 -23.89
CA SER A 235 -6.80 6.73 -24.71
C SER A 235 -7.32 8.02 -24.07
N LEU A 236 -7.53 8.03 -22.74
CA LEU A 236 -8.01 9.20 -22.03
C LEU A 236 -6.95 10.31 -22.00
N THR A 237 -5.68 9.97 -21.74
CA THR A 237 -4.59 10.95 -21.73
C THR A 237 -4.37 11.53 -23.12
N THR A 238 -4.46 10.74 -24.19
CA THR A 238 -4.40 11.27 -25.57
C THR A 238 -5.54 12.25 -25.86
N VAL A 239 -6.79 11.93 -25.47
CA VAL A 239 -7.94 12.83 -25.67
C VAL A 239 -7.74 14.15 -24.90
N VAL A 240 -7.32 14.08 -23.63
CA VAL A 240 -7.03 15.28 -22.83
C VAL A 240 -5.87 16.08 -23.44
N ALA A 241 -4.82 15.40 -23.90
CA ALA A 241 -3.66 16.02 -24.54
C ALA A 241 -4.01 16.69 -25.87
N CYS A 242 -5.01 16.22 -26.61
CA CYS A 242 -5.51 16.88 -27.82
C CYS A 242 -6.44 18.06 -27.50
N LEU A 243 -7.24 17.96 -26.43
CA LEU A 243 -8.17 19.02 -26.03
C LEU A 243 -7.45 20.22 -25.42
N LEU A 244 -6.38 20.02 -24.64
CA LEU A 244 -5.68 21.08 -23.95
C LEU A 244 -5.10 22.15 -24.90
N PRO A 245 -4.38 21.80 -26.00
CA PRO A 245 -3.94 22.77 -27.01
C PRO A 245 -5.10 23.45 -27.74
N THR A 246 -6.18 22.72 -28.07
CA THR A 246 -7.33 23.33 -28.76
C THR A 246 -8.01 24.38 -27.89
N ILE A 247 -8.21 24.10 -26.60
CA ILE A 247 -8.79 25.05 -25.65
C ILE A 247 -7.86 26.25 -25.49
N ALA A 248 -6.55 26.03 -25.35
CA ALA A 248 -5.56 27.11 -25.26
C ALA A 248 -5.63 28.04 -26.47
N ILE A 249 -5.68 27.49 -27.70
CA ILE A 249 -5.79 28.27 -28.94
C ILE A 249 -7.11 29.04 -29.00
N THR A 250 -8.23 28.42 -28.61
CA THR A 250 -9.53 29.12 -28.59
C THR A 250 -9.54 30.29 -27.61
N VAL A 251 -8.92 30.16 -26.44
CA VAL A 251 -8.80 31.26 -25.47
C VAL A 251 -7.89 32.36 -26.01
N LEU A 252 -6.75 31.98 -26.61
CA LEU A 252 -5.82 32.93 -27.22
C LEU A 252 -6.47 33.73 -28.36
N SER A 253 -7.39 33.11 -29.13
CA SER A 253 -8.09 33.78 -30.22
C SER A 253 -9.10 34.85 -29.78
N GLN A 254 -9.52 34.84 -28.51
CA GLN A 254 -10.46 35.82 -27.96
C GLN A 254 -9.76 37.01 -27.30
N VAL A 255 -8.46 36.88 -26.99
CA VAL A 255 -7.68 37.92 -26.32
C VAL A 255 -7.19 38.96 -27.33
N HIS A 256 -7.73 40.17 -27.23
CA HIS A 256 -7.30 41.30 -28.07
C HIS A 256 -6.21 42.11 -27.34
N GLY A 257 -5.02 42.19 -27.94
CA GLY A 257 -3.88 42.99 -27.46
C GLY A 257 -2.59 42.19 -27.28
N LEU A 258 -1.47 42.71 -27.81
CA LEU A 258 -0.15 42.06 -27.81
C LEU A 258 0.36 41.75 -26.38
N GLY A 259 0.14 42.65 -25.43
CA GLY A 259 0.55 42.47 -24.03
C GLY A 259 -0.25 41.39 -23.30
N ASN A 260 -1.57 41.33 -23.50
CA ASN A 260 -2.42 40.29 -22.92
C ASN A 260 -2.12 38.92 -23.54
N LEU A 261 -1.77 38.88 -24.82
CA LEU A 261 -1.36 37.65 -25.52
C LEU A 261 -0.05 37.10 -24.96
N LEU A 262 0.97 37.95 -24.77
CA LEU A 262 2.24 37.57 -24.14
C LEU A 262 2.06 37.06 -22.71
N LEU A 263 1.23 37.74 -21.91
CA LEU A 263 0.91 37.33 -20.54
C LEU A 263 0.20 35.98 -20.50
N CYS A 264 -0.77 35.75 -21.40
CA CYS A 264 -1.53 34.51 -21.45
C CYS A 264 -0.66 33.34 -21.89
N LEU A 265 0.22 33.55 -22.87
CA LEU A 265 1.17 32.54 -23.36
C LEU A 265 2.19 32.15 -22.27
N ALA A 266 2.76 33.14 -21.56
CA ALA A 266 3.62 32.88 -20.41
C ALA A 266 2.89 32.10 -19.30
N GLY A 267 1.62 32.45 -19.02
CA GLY A 267 0.78 31.75 -18.05
C GLY A 267 0.54 30.28 -18.43
N PHE A 268 0.20 30.01 -19.70
CA PHE A 268 -0.01 28.63 -20.16
C PHE A 268 1.29 27.81 -20.16
N ALA A 269 2.43 28.40 -20.49
CA ALA A 269 3.73 27.73 -20.42
C ALA A 269 4.08 27.32 -18.97
N ILE A 270 3.81 28.19 -17.99
CA ILE A 270 4.01 27.88 -16.57
C ILE A 270 3.08 26.74 -16.12
N ILE A 271 1.80 26.79 -16.50
CA ILE A 271 0.82 25.74 -16.15
C ILE A 271 1.21 24.40 -16.79
N PHE A 272 1.67 24.42 -18.04
CA PHE A 272 2.12 23.23 -18.76
C PHE A 272 3.37 22.60 -18.12
N ALA A 273 4.40 23.41 -17.82
CA ALA A 273 5.61 22.95 -17.15
C ALA A 273 5.30 22.40 -15.75
N ALA A 274 4.45 23.09 -14.97
CA ALA A 274 4.00 22.61 -13.67
C ALA A 274 3.24 21.27 -13.78
N GLY A 275 2.42 21.11 -14.83
CA GLY A 275 1.75 19.85 -15.15
C GLY A 275 2.74 18.72 -15.39
N LEU A 276 3.76 18.92 -16.23
CA LEU A 276 4.77 17.89 -16.53
C LEU A 276 5.61 17.50 -15.30
N ILE A 277 5.97 18.47 -14.45
CA ILE A 277 6.67 18.21 -13.17
C ILE A 277 5.79 17.35 -12.26
N PHE A 278 4.51 17.70 -12.16
CA PHE A 278 3.57 17.02 -11.27
C PHE A 278 3.24 15.60 -11.74
N LEU A 279 3.23 15.39 -13.05
CA LEU A 279 3.04 14.09 -13.68
C LEU A 279 4.21 13.13 -13.39
N GLY A 280 5.39 13.65 -13.08
CA GLY A 280 6.59 12.87 -12.78
C GLY A 280 7.09 12.04 -13.96
N THR A 281 6.56 12.29 -15.16
CA THR A 281 6.83 11.51 -16.38
C THR A 281 8.04 12.00 -17.15
N ALA A 282 8.48 13.24 -16.91
CA ALA A 282 9.48 13.91 -17.72
C ALA A 282 10.70 14.31 -16.87
N SER A 283 11.88 13.99 -17.39
CA SER A 283 13.15 14.50 -16.87
C SER A 283 13.21 16.02 -16.99
N ARG A 284 14.05 16.66 -16.16
CA ARG A 284 14.24 18.13 -16.21
C ARG A 284 14.54 18.62 -17.64
N VAL A 285 15.28 17.85 -18.43
CA VAL A 285 15.66 18.19 -19.80
C VAL A 285 14.46 18.14 -20.75
N GLU A 286 13.59 17.13 -20.63
CA GLU A 286 12.38 17.01 -21.45
C GLU A 286 11.36 18.10 -21.12
N ILE A 287 11.26 18.51 -19.86
CA ILE A 287 10.41 19.63 -19.44
C ILE A 287 10.90 20.92 -20.11
N PHE A 288 12.21 21.19 -20.10
CA PHE A 288 12.75 22.38 -20.77
C PHE A 288 12.57 22.31 -22.29
N GLY A 289 12.79 21.16 -22.91
CA GLY A 289 12.58 20.98 -24.35
C GLY A 289 11.11 21.16 -24.76
N ALA A 290 10.17 20.60 -24.00
CA ALA A 290 8.74 20.70 -24.29
C ALA A 290 8.15 22.08 -24.03
N THR A 291 8.73 22.87 -23.11
CA THR A 291 8.26 24.24 -22.80
C THR A 291 8.84 25.30 -23.75
N ALA A 292 9.96 24.98 -24.41
CA ALA A 292 10.61 25.88 -25.37
C ALA A 292 10.08 25.77 -26.81
N ALA A 293 9.32 24.72 -27.11
CA ALA A 293 8.67 24.45 -28.41
C ALA A 293 7.33 25.17 -28.54
#